data_AF-A0A358BJC4-F1
#
_entry.id   AF-A0A358BJC4-F1
#
_cell.length_a   1.000
_cell.length_b   1.000
_cell.length_c   1.000
_cell.angle_alpha   90.00
_cell.angle_beta   90.00
_cell.angle_gamma   90.00
#
_symmetry.space_group_name_H-M   'P 1'
#
loop_
_entity.id
_entity.type
_entity.pdbx_description
1 polymer ?
#
loop_
_entity_poly.entity_id
_entity_poly.type
_entity_poly.pdbx_seq_one_letter_code
_entity_poly.pdbx_strand_id
1 'polypeptide(L)'
;MRWIKPALRNSISALLGNEVRKHSPESLEPVRQAMLAALGEDGARLNPRLKHRLQYLHDAHGLWYARSEMVAVLSSLHGEAHAVNAVKSLSYVFQGLLPKSLMDACRMRR
;
A
#
# COMPACT_ATOMS: atom_id res chain seq x y z
N MET A 1 -2.45 6.94 51.13
CA MET A 1 -2.92 6.44 49.82
C MET A 1 -2.12 7.10 48.71
N ARG A 2 -1.19 6.38 48.07
CA ARG A 2 -0.53 6.82 46.82
C ARG A 2 -0.73 5.73 45.80
N TRP A 3 -1.60 6.01 44.84
CA TRP A 3 -2.05 5.09 43.81
C TRP A 3 -1.04 5.14 42.66
N ILE A 4 -0.30 4.05 42.46
CA ILE A 4 0.66 3.93 41.36
C ILE A 4 -0.15 3.63 40.10
N LYS A 5 -0.24 4.59 39.17
CA LYS A 5 -0.89 4.40 37.87
C LYS A 5 0.07 3.63 36.95
N PRO A 6 -0.36 2.52 36.31
CA PRO A 6 0.50 1.80 35.38
C PRO A 6 0.58 2.55 34.06
N ALA A 7 1.72 3.20 33.78
CA ALA A 7 2.07 3.77 32.47
C ALA A 7 2.53 2.69 31.46
N LEU A 8 2.04 1.45 31.58
CA LEU A 8 2.49 0.32 30.76
C LEU A 8 1.85 0.27 29.37
N ARG A 9 0.76 1.03 29.13
CA ARG A 9 0.04 0.95 27.85
C ARG A 9 0.75 1.61 26.67
N ASN A 10 1.78 2.42 26.90
CA ASN A 10 2.52 3.09 25.84
C ASN A 10 3.85 2.39 25.46
N SER A 11 4.26 1.37 26.21
CA SER A 11 5.60 0.76 26.06
C SER A 11 5.69 -0.35 25.01
N ILE A 12 4.57 -1.01 24.70
CA ILE A 12 4.57 -2.14 23.76
C ILE A 12 4.64 -1.64 22.30
N SER A 13 3.99 -0.51 22.00
CA SER A 13 4.02 0.10 20.66
C SER A 13 5.42 0.59 20.26
N ALA A 14 6.20 1.11 21.23
CA ALA A 14 7.58 1.55 21.01
C ALA A 14 8.55 0.38 20.79
N LEU A 15 8.26 -0.80 21.34
CA LEU A 15 9.11 -2.00 21.23
C LEU A 15 8.79 -2.83 19.98
N LEU A 16 7.55 -2.73 19.46
CA LEU A 16 7.11 -3.41 18.23
C LEU A 16 7.40 -2.63 16.95
N GLY A 17 8.00 -1.43 17.03
CA GLY A 17 8.66 -0.77 15.91
C GLY A 17 7.80 -0.56 14.66
N ASN A 18 6.47 -0.65 14.77
CA ASN A 18 5.54 -0.29 13.72
C ASN A 18 5.08 1.15 13.95
N GLU A 19 6.05 2.05 14.11
CA GLU A 19 5.82 3.44 13.77
C GLU A 19 5.41 3.40 12.30
N VAL A 20 4.11 3.50 12.01
CA VAL A 20 3.63 3.74 10.65
C VAL A 20 4.28 5.05 10.27
N ARG A 21 5.46 4.98 9.65
CA ARG A 21 6.21 6.15 9.22
C ARG A 21 5.28 6.85 8.28
N LYS A 22 4.71 7.95 8.75
CA LYS A 22 3.94 8.85 7.90
C LYS A 22 4.93 9.37 6.89
N HIS A 23 4.92 8.75 5.72
CA HIS A 23 5.70 9.19 4.58
C HIS A 23 5.21 10.58 4.22
N SER A 24 6.13 11.47 3.89
CA SER A 24 5.73 12.79 3.45
C SER A 24 4.91 12.65 2.16
N PRO A 25 3.86 13.47 1.96
CA PRO A 25 2.98 13.31 0.80
C PRO A 25 3.75 13.34 -0.51
N GLU A 26 4.81 14.15 -0.62
CA GLU A 26 5.67 14.21 -1.80
C GLU A 26 6.42 12.90 -2.09
N SER A 27 6.83 12.16 -1.06
CA SER A 27 7.56 10.89 -1.23
C SER A 27 6.68 9.77 -1.79
N LEU A 28 5.36 9.83 -1.58
CA LEU A 28 4.40 8.84 -2.10
C LEU A 28 3.81 9.21 -3.46
N GLU A 29 4.03 10.43 -3.93
CA GLU A 29 3.46 10.89 -5.20
C GLU A 29 3.88 10.02 -6.39
N PRO A 30 5.15 9.60 -6.54
CA PRO A 30 5.55 8.67 -7.61
C PRO A 30 4.78 7.34 -7.56
N VAL A 31 4.51 6.83 -6.36
CA VAL A 31 3.74 5.59 -6.17
C VAL A 31 2.29 5.79 -6.60
N ARG A 32 1.65 6.87 -6.16
CA ARG A 32 0.27 7.18 -6.53
C ARG A 32 0.10 7.34 -8.03
N GLN A 33 0.99 8.10 -8.67
CA GLN A 33 0.96 8.30 -10.13
C GLN A 33 1.14 6.97 -10.87
N ALA A 34 2.10 6.12 -10.46
CA ALA A 34 2.28 4.81 -11.08
C ALA A 34 1.05 3.91 -10.92
N MET A 35 0.44 3.89 -9.73
CA MET A 35 -0.77 3.09 -9.47
C MET A 35 -1.98 3.59 -10.24
N LEU A 36 -2.19 4.91 -10.31
CA LEU A 36 -3.29 5.51 -11.08
C LEU A 36 -3.09 5.31 -12.60
N ALA A 37 -1.86 5.45 -13.10
CA ALA A 37 -1.54 5.16 -14.48
C ALA A 37 -1.80 3.69 -14.85
N ALA A 38 -1.43 2.75 -13.97
CA ALA A 38 -1.72 1.34 -14.17
C ALA A 38 -3.21 0.99 -14.05
N LEU A 39 -3.95 1.72 -13.20
CA LEU A 39 -5.41 1.56 -13.10
C LEU A 39 -6.12 2.07 -14.37
N GLY A 40 -5.59 3.13 -14.98
CA GLY A 40 -6.16 3.75 -16.18
C GLY A 40 -7.54 4.37 -15.96
N GLU A 41 -8.07 5.03 -16.99
CA GLU A 41 -9.39 5.66 -16.93
C GLU A 41 -10.53 4.64 -16.83
N ASP A 42 -10.41 3.49 -17.48
CA ASP A 42 -11.44 2.45 -17.43
C ASP A 42 -11.50 1.77 -16.06
N GLY A 43 -10.35 1.49 -15.44
CA GLY A 43 -10.31 0.99 -14.06
C GLY A 43 -10.80 2.02 -13.05
N ALA A 44 -10.47 3.31 -13.27
CA ALA A 44 -10.97 4.42 -12.47
C ALA A 44 -12.48 4.60 -12.56
N ARG A 45 -13.07 4.38 -13.75
CA ARG A 45 -14.52 4.43 -13.99
C ARG A 45 -15.22 3.21 -13.40
N LEU A 46 -14.62 2.02 -13.51
CA LEU A 46 -15.14 0.78 -12.96
C LEU A 46 -15.14 0.80 -11.42
N ASN A 47 -14.12 1.38 -10.81
CA ASN A 47 -14.03 1.53 -9.35
C ASN A 47 -13.56 2.94 -8.93
N PRO A 48 -14.49 3.92 -8.86
CA PRO A 48 -14.18 5.28 -8.42
C PRO A 48 -13.70 5.36 -6.97
N ARG A 49 -14.12 4.42 -6.12
CA ARG A 49 -13.69 4.34 -4.72
C ARG A 49 -12.20 4.00 -4.64
N LEU A 50 -11.74 3.05 -5.44
CA LEU A 50 -10.31 2.72 -5.55
C LEU A 50 -9.51 3.91 -6.08
N LYS A 51 -9.98 4.59 -7.14
CA LYS A 51 -9.34 5.81 -7.65
C LYS A 51 -9.13 6.83 -6.54
N HIS A 52 -10.20 7.18 -5.82
CA HIS A 52 -10.15 8.15 -4.73
C HIS A 52 -9.19 7.68 -3.62
N ARG A 53 -9.26 6.40 -3.25
CA ARG A 53 -8.38 5.82 -2.25
C ARG A 53 -6.91 5.93 -2.65
N LEU A 54 -6.57 5.67 -3.91
CA LEU A 54 -5.20 5.82 -4.42
C LEU A 54 -4.74 7.29 -4.43
N GLN A 55 -5.63 8.25 -4.73
CA GLN A 55 -5.29 9.67 -4.74
C GLN A 55 -4.98 10.23 -3.35
N TYR A 56 -5.71 9.79 -2.32
CA TYR A 56 -5.65 10.41 -0.99
C TYR A 56 -5.00 9.55 0.08
N LEU A 57 -4.44 8.38 -0.26
CA LEU A 57 -3.68 7.62 0.72
C LEU A 57 -2.31 8.25 0.97
N HIS A 58 -2.01 8.47 2.25
CA HIS A 58 -0.74 9.06 2.73
C HIS A 58 0.17 8.02 3.41
N ASP A 59 -0.05 6.73 3.17
CA ASP A 59 0.75 5.64 3.75
C ASP A 59 1.11 4.61 2.68
N ALA A 60 2.39 4.23 2.65
CA ALA A 60 2.91 3.23 1.75
C ALA A 60 2.30 1.85 2.00
N HIS A 61 2.02 1.48 3.26
CA HIS A 61 1.41 0.17 3.55
C HIS A 61 -0.02 0.12 3.02
N GLY A 62 -0.80 1.17 3.24
CA GLY A 62 -2.14 1.25 2.67
C GLY A 62 -2.14 1.17 1.14
N LEU A 63 -1.19 1.83 0.45
CA LEU A 63 -1.05 1.75 -1.00
C LEU A 63 -0.62 0.34 -1.44
N TRP A 64 0.25 -0.31 -0.66
CA TRP A 64 0.64 -1.69 -0.91
C TRP A 64 -0.55 -2.65 -0.84
N TYR A 65 -1.42 -2.51 0.16
CA TYR A 65 -2.59 -3.36 0.29
C TYR A 65 -3.70 -3.03 -0.71
N ALA A 66 -3.78 -1.80 -1.22
CA ALA A 66 -4.69 -1.45 -2.31
C ALA A 66 -4.42 -2.24 -3.60
N ARG A 67 -3.22 -2.82 -3.74
CA ARG A 67 -2.83 -3.64 -4.91
C ARG A 67 -3.70 -4.88 -5.10
N SER A 68 -4.22 -5.51 -4.04
CA SER A 68 -5.14 -6.65 -4.21
C SER A 68 -6.45 -6.22 -4.84
N GLU A 69 -6.95 -5.03 -4.49
CA GLU A 69 -8.14 -4.42 -5.09
C GLU A 69 -7.87 -4.04 -6.55
N MET A 70 -6.66 -3.52 -6.86
CA MET A 70 -6.25 -3.28 -8.25
C MET A 70 -6.26 -4.56 -9.09
N VAL A 71 -5.76 -5.69 -8.55
CA VAL A 71 -5.80 -6.96 -9.29
C VAL A 71 -7.25 -7.33 -9.61
N ALA A 72 -8.19 -7.20 -8.67
CA ALA A 72 -9.60 -7.50 -8.92
C ALA A 72 -10.18 -6.60 -10.03
N VAL A 73 -9.93 -5.29 -9.98
CA VAL A 73 -10.42 -4.33 -11.00
C VAL A 73 -9.83 -4.62 -12.37
N LEU A 74 -8.51 -4.78 -12.46
CA LEU A 74 -7.81 -5.04 -13.72
C LEU A 74 -8.13 -6.43 -14.29
N SER A 75 -8.42 -7.42 -13.43
CA SER A 75 -8.81 -8.76 -13.89
C SER A 75 -10.15 -8.73 -14.61
N SER A 76 -11.10 -7.93 -14.12
CA SER A 76 -12.39 -7.72 -14.77
C SER A 76 -12.28 -7.02 -16.14
N LEU A 77 -11.21 -6.25 -16.38
CA LEU A 77 -11.00 -5.51 -17.62
C LEU A 77 -10.13 -6.25 -18.64
N HIS A 78 -9.08 -6.92 -18.18
CA HIS A 78 -8.00 -7.43 -19.04
C HIS A 78 -7.64 -8.90 -18.76
N GLY A 79 -8.34 -9.55 -17.84
CA GLY A 79 -8.03 -10.90 -17.39
C GLY A 79 -6.96 -10.94 -16.29
N GLU A 80 -6.99 -12.02 -15.51
CA GLU A 80 -6.18 -12.17 -14.29
C GLU A 80 -4.67 -12.14 -14.57
N ALA A 81 -4.21 -12.84 -15.61
CA ALA A 81 -2.79 -12.89 -15.95
C ALA A 81 -2.22 -11.49 -16.26
N HIS A 82 -2.98 -10.66 -16.97
CA HIS A 82 -2.59 -9.28 -17.24
C HIS A 82 -2.59 -8.45 -15.96
N ALA A 83 -3.66 -8.54 -15.16
CA ALA A 83 -3.80 -7.80 -13.92
C ALA A 83 -2.68 -8.08 -12.91
N VAL A 84 -2.36 -9.35 -12.70
CA VAL A 84 -1.28 -9.77 -11.80
C VAL A 84 0.06 -9.24 -12.29
N ASN A 85 0.35 -9.34 -13.60
CA ASN A 85 1.61 -8.84 -14.16
C ASN A 85 1.72 -7.31 -14.05
N ALA A 86 0.66 -6.57 -14.40
CA ALA A 86 0.60 -5.12 -14.28
C ALA A 86 0.86 -4.68 -12.84
N VAL A 87 0.13 -5.26 -11.88
CA VAL A 87 0.30 -4.93 -10.46
C VAL A 87 1.66 -5.37 -9.94
N LYS A 88 2.20 -6.53 -10.36
CA LYS A 88 3.53 -7.01 -9.95
C LYS A 88 4.63 -6.05 -10.39
N SER A 89 4.51 -5.46 -11.57
CA SER A 89 5.47 -4.46 -12.07
C SER A 89 5.55 -3.26 -11.12
N LEU A 90 4.45 -2.83 -10.49
CA LEU A 90 4.43 -1.72 -9.54
C LEU A 90 5.29 -1.96 -8.27
N SER A 91 5.80 -3.16 -8.03
CA SER A 91 6.63 -3.42 -6.85
C SER A 91 7.89 -2.56 -6.80
N TYR A 92 8.46 -2.15 -7.94
CA TYR A 92 9.68 -1.34 -7.92
C TYR A 92 9.46 0.04 -7.29
N VAL A 93 8.28 0.67 -7.46
CA VAL A 93 8.02 2.01 -6.91
C VAL A 93 7.90 2.01 -5.38
N PHE A 94 7.72 0.86 -4.74
CA PHE A 94 7.66 0.72 -3.29
C PHE A 94 9.03 0.47 -2.64
N GLN A 95 10.10 0.34 -3.42
CA GLN A 95 11.44 0.10 -2.88
C GLN A 95 11.88 1.25 -1.98
N GLY A 96 12.37 0.93 -0.78
CA GLY A 96 12.77 1.92 0.22
C GLY A 96 11.63 2.54 1.03
N LEU A 97 10.36 2.35 0.62
CA LEU A 97 9.18 2.84 1.33
C LEU A 97 8.58 1.82 2.29
N LEU A 98 8.84 0.53 2.05
CA LEU A 98 8.31 -0.59 2.83
C LEU A 98 9.43 -1.43 3.46
N PRO A 99 9.16 -2.13 4.57
CA PRO A 99 10.09 -3.10 5.15
C PRO A 99 10.50 -4.18 4.13
N LYS A 100 11.78 -4.58 4.17
CA LYS A 100 12.32 -5.59 3.25
C LYS A 100 11.56 -6.91 3.30
N SER A 101 11.11 -7.34 4.49
CA SER A 101 10.32 -8.56 4.68
C SER A 101 9.04 -8.62 3.82
N LEU A 102 8.36 -7.47 3.68
CA LEU A 102 7.15 -7.35 2.89
C LEU A 102 7.46 -7.35 1.38
N MET A 103 8.59 -6.75 0.98
CA MET A 103 9.08 -6.80 -0.40
C MET A 103 9.55 -8.21 -0.80
N ASP A 104 10.16 -8.95 0.12
CA ASP A 104 10.65 -10.31 -0.10
C ASP A 104 9.49 -11.32 -0.26
N ALA A 105 8.40 -11.14 0.49
CA ALA A 105 7.19 -11.96 0.33
C ALA A 105 6.60 -11.87 -1.10
N CYS A 106 6.70 -10.71 -1.75
CA CYS A 106 6.30 -10.55 -3.15
C CYS A 106 7.26 -11.31 -4.10
N ARG A 107 8.55 -11.36 -3.77
CA ARG A 107 9.58 -12.05 -4.57
C ARG A 107 9.50 -13.57 -4.44
N MET A 108 9.12 -14.09 -3.27
CA MET A 108 9.02 -15.54 -3.00
C MET A 108 7.87 -16.22 -3.75
N ARG A 109 6.84 -15.47 -4.15
CA ARG A 109 5.72 -15.97 -4.95
C ARG A 109 6.05 -16.08 -6.45
N ARG A 110 7.31 -16.38 -6.76
CA ARG A 110 7.86 -16.51 -8.13
C ARG A 110 7.61 -17.89 -8.70
#